data_AF-A0A3D5UA30-F1
#
_entry.id   AF-A0A3D5UA30-F1
#
_cell.length_a   1.000
_cell.length_b   1.000
_cell.length_c   1.000
_cell.angle_alpha   90.00
_cell.angle_beta   90.00
_cell.angle_gamma   90.00
#
_symmetry.space_group_name_H-M   'P 1'
#
loop_
_entity.id
_entity.type
_entity.pdbx_description
1 polymer ?
#
loop_
_entity_poly.entity_id
_entity_poly.type
_entity_poly.pdbx_seq_one_letter_code
_entity_poly.pdbx_strand_id
1 'polypeptide(L)' 'MSIPSVLGMYAEARMFGDEPFNKGEYHGFIKAEARAEQCVSCGACLPKCPQKIDIPYWMQQIKDFYAD' A
#
# COMPACT_ATOMS: atom_id res chain seq x y z
N MET A 1 4.12 4.52 -8.54
CA MET A 1 3.65 3.59 -7.49
C MET A 1 4.56 2.38 -7.34
N SER A 2 5.10 2.16 -6.13
CA SER A 2 5.84 0.94 -5.77
C SER A 2 4.91 -0.01 -5.00
N ILE A 3 4.23 -0.92 -5.73
CA ILE A 3 3.28 -1.87 -5.13
C ILE A 3 3.91 -2.72 -4.02
N PRO A 4 5.12 -3.30 -4.19
CA PRO A 4 5.73 -4.13 -3.15
C PRO A 4 6.01 -3.36 -1.86
N SER A 5 6.56 -2.15 -1.95
CA SER A 5 6.87 -1.34 -0.77
C SER A 5 5.61 -0.96 0.00
N VAL A 6 4.56 -0.56 -0.71
CA VAL A 6 3.27 -0.17 -0.11
C VAL A 6 2.61 -1.35 0.61
N LEU A 7 2.59 -2.53 -0.02
CA LEU A 7 2.07 -3.75 0.61
C LEU A 7 2.91 -4.18 1.81
N GLY A 8 4.23 -4.04 1.73
CA GLY A 8 5.16 -4.37 2.82
C GLY A 8 4.91 -3.53 4.07
N MET A 9 4.85 -2.20 3.91
CA MET A 9 4.60 -1.31 5.05
C MET A 9 3.24 -1.56 5.70
N TYR A 10 2.22 -1.82 4.89
CA TYR A 10 0.90 -2.21 5.42
C TYR A 10 0.96 -3.55 6.17
N ALA A 11 1.63 -4.56 5.63
CA ALA A 11 1.75 -5.86 6.29
C ALA A 11 2.48 -5.75 7.63
N GLU A 12 3.55 -4.95 7.71
CA GLU A 12 4.27 -4.66 8.95
C GLU A 12 3.37 -3.92 9.96
N ALA A 13 2.64 -2.88 9.53
CA ALA A 13 1.69 -2.17 10.37
C ALA A 13 0.66 -3.12 11.00
N ARG A 14 0.11 -4.03 10.18
CA ARG A 14 -0.88 -5.01 10.63
C ARG A 14 -0.29 -6.10 11.52
N MET A 15 0.99 -6.46 11.32
CA MET A 15 1.67 -7.47 12.13
C MET A 15 2.00 -6.95 13.53
N PHE A 16 2.50 -5.72 13.65
CA PHE A 16 2.99 -5.17 14.91
C PHE A 16 1.96 -4.32 15.67
N GLY A 17 0.90 -3.86 14.99
CA GLY A 17 -0.17 -3.07 15.62
C GLY A 17 0.24 -1.66 16.04
N ASP A 18 1.42 -1.19 15.65
CA ASP A 18 1.91 0.17 15.90
C ASP A 18 1.58 1.09 14.72
N GLU A 19 0.28 1.27 14.50
CA GLU A 19 -0.26 2.03 13.36
C GLU A 19 0.18 3.52 13.36
N PRO A 20 0.22 4.25 14.49
CA PRO A 20 0.59 5.67 14.49
C PRO A 20 2.04 5.91 14.05
N PHE A 21 2.99 5.12 14.54
CA PHE A 21 4.39 5.26 14.16
C PHE A 21 4.58 4.88 12.68
N ASN A 22 4.00 3.77 12.27
CA ASN A 22 4.10 3.27 10.90
C ASN A 22 3.48 4.25 9.88
N LYS A 23 2.39 4.96 10.23
CA LYS A 23 1.87 6.06 9.38
C LYS A 23 2.96 7.10 9.11
N GLY A 24 3.62 7.62 10.15
CA GLY A 24 4.69 8.60 9.99
C GLY A 24 5.80 8.12 9.04
N GLU A 25 6.22 6.86 9.19
CA GLU A 25 7.19 6.23 8.29
C GLU A 25 6.67 6.10 6.85
N TYR A 26 5.40 5.72 6.66
CA TYR A 26 4.80 5.62 5.33
C TYR A 26 4.84 6.97 4.60
N HIS A 27 4.45 8.05 5.27
CA HIS A 27 4.47 9.38 4.67
C HIS A 27 5.90 9.91 4.46
N GLY A 28 6.87 9.48 5.26
CA GLY A 28 8.29 9.87 5.16
C GLY A 28 9.10 9.09 4.10
N PHE A 29 8.87 7.78 3.97
CA PHE A 29 9.65 6.90 3.08
C PHE A 29 8.98 6.67 1.71
N ILE A 30 7.64 6.72 1.63
CA ILE A 30 6.92 6.55 0.37
C ILE A 30 6.52 7.93 -0.17
N LYS A 31 7.18 8.31 -1.28
CA LYS A 31 6.83 9.53 -2.04
C LYS A 31 5.35 9.52 -2.44
N ALA A 32 4.72 10.69 -2.46
CA ALA A 32 3.29 10.83 -2.74
C ALA A 32 2.86 10.15 -4.06
N GLU A 33 3.66 10.28 -5.12
CA GLU A 33 3.43 9.69 -6.44
C GLU A 33 3.61 8.15 -6.46
N ALA A 34 4.11 7.60 -5.35
CA ALA A 34 4.32 6.18 -5.14
C ALA A 34 3.33 5.54 -4.16
N ARG A 35 2.47 6.32 -3.49
CA ARG A 35 1.50 5.86 -2.47
C ARG A 35 0.30 5.13 -3.08
N ALA A 36 -0.45 4.46 -2.21
CA ALA A 36 -1.63 3.68 -2.56
C ALA A 36 -2.74 4.51 -3.21
N GLU A 37 -2.87 5.79 -2.83
CA GLU A 37 -3.82 6.76 -3.39
C GLU A 37 -3.68 6.96 -4.91
N GLN A 38 -2.50 6.65 -5.46
CA GLN A 38 -2.22 6.78 -6.90
C GLN A 38 -2.74 5.57 -7.70
N CYS A 39 -3.26 4.54 -7.03
CA CYS A 39 -3.90 3.42 -7.70
C CYS A 39 -5.23 3.87 -8.32
N VAL A 40 -5.37 3.66 -9.63
CA VAL A 40 -6.61 3.92 -10.38
C VAL A 40 -7.40 2.64 -10.69
N SER A 41 -7.09 1.54 -10.00
CA SER A 41 -7.77 0.24 -10.16
C SER A 41 -7.79 -0.29 -11.61
N CYS A 42 -6.75 -0.02 -12.40
CA CYS A 42 -6.69 -0.43 -13.81
C CYS A 42 -6.46 -1.94 -14.04
N GLY A 43 -6.09 -2.69 -13.00
CA GLY A 43 -5.84 -4.13 -13.09
C GLY A 43 -4.54 -4.54 -13.81
N ALA A 44 -3.71 -3.62 -14.29
CA ALA A 44 -2.48 -3.93 -15.03
C ALA A 44 -1.44 -4.74 -14.23
N CYS A 45 -1.58 -4.76 -12.91
CA CYS A 45 -0.74 -5.53 -11.99
C CYS A 45 -1.20 -6.99 -11.82
N LEU A 46 -2.50 -7.29 -12.03
CA LEU A 46 -3.08 -8.61 -11.81
C LEU A 46 -2.39 -9.73 -12.60
N PRO A 47 -2.18 -9.62 -13.94
CA PRO A 47 -1.50 -10.68 -14.68
C PRO A 47 0.00 -10.78 -14.38
N LYS A 48 0.59 -9.78 -13.70
CA LYS A 48 2.02 -9.73 -13.37
C LYS A 48 2.33 -10.32 -11.99
N CYS A 49 1.31 -10.49 -11.13
CA CYS A 49 1.51 -10.94 -9.77
C CYS A 49 1.56 -12.48 -9.69
N PRO A 50 2.72 -13.09 -9.41
CA PRO A 50 2.81 -14.55 -9.33
C PRO A 50 2.00 -15.13 -8.17
N GLN A 51 1.75 -14.34 -7.12
CA GLN A 51 0.98 -14.74 -5.94
C GLN A 51 -0.53 -14.49 -6.09
N LYS A 52 -0.99 -13.96 -7.24
CA LYS A 52 -2.41 -13.69 -7.53
C LYS A 52 -3.11 -12.82 -6.47
N ILE A 53 -2.40 -11.86 -5.92
CA ILE A 53 -2.94 -10.90 -4.97
C ILE A 53 -3.89 -9.94 -5.71
N ASP A 54 -5.06 -9.67 -5.12
CA ASP A 54 -5.95 -8.60 -5.58
C ASP A 54 -5.38 -7.23 -5.19
N ILE A 55 -4.36 -6.81 -5.93
CA ILE A 55 -3.62 -5.57 -5.64
C ILE A 55 -4.55 -4.35 -5.66
N PRO A 56 -5.46 -4.14 -6.63
CA PRO A 56 -6.39 -3.01 -6.60
C PRO A 56 -7.22 -2.94 -5.32
N TYR A 57 -7.76 -4.07 -4.86
CA TYR A 57 -8.49 -4.14 -3.59
C TYR A 57 -7.60 -3.67 -2.42
N TRP A 58 -6.39 -4.21 -2.31
CA TRP A 58 -5.48 -3.82 -1.22
C TRP A 58 -5.01 -2.37 -1.31
N MET A 59 -4.81 -1.81 -2.50
CA MET A 59 -4.47 -0.39 -2.62
C MET A 59 -5.59 0.51 -2.07
N GLN A 60 -6.86 0.12 -2.27
CA GLN A 60 -7.98 0.85 -1.68
C GLN A 60 -7.95 0.75 -0.14
N GLN A 61 -7.76 -0.44 0.42
CA GLN A 61 -7.66 -0.61 1.89
C GLN A 61 -6.51 0.19 2.48
N ILE A 62 -5.36 0.20 1.80
CA ILE A 62 -4.16 0.89 2.25
C ILE A 62 -4.31 2.40 2.14
N LYS A 63 -4.96 2.90 1.09
CA LYS A 63 -5.32 4.31 0.96
C LYS A 63 -6.16 4.76 2.16
N ASP A 64 -7.17 3.97 2.54
CA ASP A 64 -8.04 4.31 3.66
C ASP A 64 -7.29 4.21 5.00
N PHE A 65 -6.40 3.22 5.12
CA PHE A 65 -5.57 3.03 6.32
C PHE A 65 -4.61 4.21 6.55
N TYR A 66 -3.89 4.67 5.52
CA TYR A 66 -2.97 5.81 5.57
C TYR A 66 -3.62 7.14 5.17
N ALA A 67 -4.95 7.24 5.20
CA ALA A 67 -5.59 8.54 5.10
C ALA A 67 -5.18 9.42 6.28
N ASP A 68 -4.96 10.70 6.00
CA ASP A 68 -4.67 11.76 6.98
C ASP A 68 -5.86 11.98 7.93
#